data_AF-A0A849IJ08-F1
#
_entry.id   AF-A0A849IJ08-F1
#
_cell.length_a   1.000
_cell.length_b   1.000
_cell.length_c   1.000
_cell.angle_alpha   90.00
_cell.angle_beta   90.00
_cell.angle_gamma   90.00
#
_symmetry.space_group_name_H-M   'P 1'
#
loop_
_entity.id
_entity.type
_entity.pdbx_description
1 polymer ?
#
loop_
_entity_poly.entity_id
_entity_poly.type
_entity_poly.pdbx_seq_one_letter_code
_entity_poly.pdbx_strand_id
1 'polypeptide(L)'
;MSERFLLTHIASDRQVQVSLPGPALRGDPEICAKVEPFLREPVLSIRGSYDPRTGERGTSLQQLAVGSLPWLEECLCRAALALGLQIRADLS
;
A
#
# COMPACT_ATOMS: atom_id res chain seq x y z
N MET A 1 -17.97 -3.18 2.48
CA MET A 1 -16.96 -4.15 2.01
C MET A 1 -15.65 -3.76 2.65
N SER A 2 -14.98 -4.70 3.31
CA SER A 2 -13.69 -4.44 3.96
C SER A 2 -12.62 -4.97 3.04
N GLU A 3 -11.84 -4.10 2.39
CA GLU A 3 -10.74 -4.56 1.55
C GLU A 3 -9.60 -5.08 2.43
N ARG A 4 -9.03 -6.21 2.01
CA ARG A 4 -7.93 -6.88 2.69
C ARG A 4 -6.78 -7.11 1.72
N PHE A 5 -5.57 -6.92 2.19
CA PHE A 5 -4.35 -7.18 1.45
C PHE A 5 -3.50 -8.20 2.20
N LEU A 6 -2.91 -9.14 1.47
CA LEU A 6 -1.98 -10.12 2.00
C LEU A 6 -0.57 -9.78 1.51
N LEU A 7 0.39 -9.72 2.43
CA LEU A 7 1.82 -9.67 2.12
C LEU A 7 2.48 -10.98 2.52
N THR A 8 3.19 -11.59 1.58
CA THR A 8 3.91 -12.86 1.77
C THR A 8 5.39 -12.64 1.50
N HIS A 9 6.26 -13.10 2.39
CA HIS A 9 7.69 -13.03 2.16
C HIS A 9 8.11 -14.02 1.07
N ILE A 10 8.96 -13.61 0.13
CA ILE A 10 9.30 -14.50 -1.01
C ILE A 10 10.22 -15.64 -0.57
N ALA A 11 11.10 -15.37 0.39
CA ALA A 11 12.09 -16.35 0.86
C ALA A 11 11.62 -17.16 2.09
N SER A 12 10.39 -16.95 2.58
CA SER A 12 9.82 -17.74 3.69
C SER A 12 8.30 -17.76 3.61
N ASP A 13 7.64 -18.83 4.06
CA ASP A 13 6.17 -18.94 4.02
C ASP A 13 5.46 -18.09 5.10
N ARG A 14 6.05 -16.95 5.46
CA ARG A 14 5.55 -16.04 6.49
C ARG A 14 4.69 -14.98 5.84
N GLN A 15 3.55 -14.68 6.48
CA GLN A 15 2.49 -13.89 5.87
C GLN A 15 1.88 -12.91 6.87
N VAL A 16 1.44 -11.75 6.37
CA VAL A 16 0.68 -10.74 7.12
C VAL A 16 -0.48 -10.23 6.29
N GLN A 17 -1.62 -10.02 6.94
CA GLN A 17 -2.82 -9.43 6.37
C GLN A 17 -3.03 -8.02 6.89
N VAL A 18 -3.50 -7.11 6.04
CA VAL A 18 -3.80 -5.70 6.34
C VAL A 18 -5.22 -5.38 5.90
N SER A 19 -5.97 -4.59 6.67
CA SER A 19 -7.38 -4.26 6.38
C SER A 19 -7.74 -2.81 6.73
N LEU A 20 -8.80 -2.26 6.14
CA LEU A 20 -9.48 -1.00 6.54
C LEU A 20 -10.75 -1.32 7.37
N PRO A 21 -11.17 -0.50 8.38
CA PRO A 21 -11.14 0.98 8.42
C PRO A 21 -10.08 1.62 9.34
N GLY A 22 -9.09 0.85 9.74
CA GLY A 22 -7.80 1.34 10.23
C GLY A 22 -6.79 0.23 9.95
N PRO A 23 -5.53 0.52 9.61
CA PRO A 23 -4.55 -0.49 9.20
C PRO A 23 -4.30 -1.48 10.35
N ALA A 24 -5.12 -2.52 10.43
CA ALA A 24 -4.97 -3.60 11.39
C ALA A 24 -4.11 -4.67 10.74
N LEU A 25 -2.89 -4.83 11.26
CA LEU A 25 -1.98 -5.90 10.86
C LEU A 25 -2.31 -7.18 11.62
N ARG A 26 -2.37 -8.31 10.92
CA ARG A 26 -2.53 -9.65 11.52
C ARG A 26 -1.64 -10.66 10.83
N GLY A 27 -1.03 -11.56 11.58
CA GLY A 27 -0.18 -12.61 11.04
C GLY A 27 1.16 -12.63 11.75
N ASP A 28 2.22 -12.84 10.99
CA ASP A 28 3.55 -12.95 11.55
C ASP A 28 4.01 -11.67 12.26
N PRO A 29 4.34 -11.70 13.57
CA PRO A 29 4.62 -10.50 14.35
C PRO A 29 5.91 -9.78 13.92
N GLU A 30 6.92 -10.50 13.42
CA GLU A 30 8.15 -9.86 12.95
C GLU A 30 7.93 -9.13 11.62
N ILE A 31 7.13 -9.72 10.72
CA ILE A 31 6.75 -9.03 9.48
C ILE A 31 5.83 -7.85 9.79
N CYS A 32 4.87 -8.02 10.71
CA CYS A 32 4.01 -6.92 11.16
C CYS A 32 4.84 -5.74 11.66
N ALA A 33 5.82 -5.97 12.54
CA ALA A 33 6.69 -4.92 13.08
C ALA A 33 7.51 -4.20 11.99
N LYS A 34 7.85 -4.90 10.90
CA LYS A 34 8.56 -4.30 9.75
C LYS A 34 7.63 -3.52 8.82
N VAL A 35 6.37 -3.93 8.68
CA VAL A 35 5.38 -3.28 7.81
C VAL A 35 4.72 -2.07 8.49
N GLU A 36 4.53 -2.10 9.80
CA GLU A 36 3.84 -1.05 10.57
C GLU A 36 4.37 0.38 10.34
N PRO A 37 5.69 0.65 10.24
CA PRO A 37 6.21 1.99 9.98
C PRO A 37 5.71 2.58 8.66
N PHE A 38 5.55 1.76 7.61
CA PHE A 38 5.07 2.20 6.30
C PHE A 38 3.61 2.67 6.34
N LEU A 39 2.82 2.18 7.30
CA LEU A 39 1.40 2.52 7.49
C LEU A 39 1.19 3.79 8.33
N ARG A 40 2.25 4.55 8.60
CA ARG A 40 2.19 5.81 9.36
C ARG A 40 2.66 7.01 8.54
N GLU A 41 3.25 6.78 7.37
CA GLU A 41 3.83 7.84 6.57
C GLU A 41 2.77 8.55 5.68
N PRO A 42 2.84 9.88 5.55
CA PRO A 42 2.11 10.58 4.51
C PRO A 42 2.67 10.16 3.15
N VAL A 43 1.77 9.72 2.26
CA VAL A 43 2.17 9.18 0.97
C VAL A 43 1.88 10.18 -0.14
N LEU A 44 2.91 10.47 -0.93
CA LEU A 44 2.79 11.20 -2.20
C LEU A 44 2.71 10.20 -3.34
N SER A 45 1.65 10.29 -4.14
CA SER A 45 1.48 9.55 -5.38
C SER A 45 1.82 10.45 -6.56
N ILE A 46 2.66 9.92 -7.46
CA ILE A 46 2.99 10.56 -8.72
C ILE A 46 2.11 9.93 -9.80
N ARG A 47 1.16 10.69 -10.36
CA ARG A 47 0.30 10.21 -11.43
C ARG A 47 0.49 11.03 -12.69
N GLY A 48 0.56 10.35 -13.84
CA GLY A 48 0.48 11.00 -15.13
C GLY A 48 -0.84 11.76 -15.22
N SER A 49 -0.76 13.07 -15.42
CA SER A 49 -1.92 13.92 -15.63
C SER A 49 -2.05 14.23 -17.11
N TYR A 50 -3.29 14.31 -17.59
CA TYR A 50 -3.57 14.74 -18.95
C TYR A 50 -4.43 15.99 -18.88
N ASP A 51 -3.98 17.07 -19.52
CA ASP A 51 -4.79 18.27 -19.68
C ASP A 51 -5.66 18.10 -20.95
N PRO A 52 -6.98 17.94 -20.82
CA PRO A 52 -7.87 17.73 -21.97
C PRO A 52 -8.07 19.00 -22.82
N ARG A 53 -7.66 20.18 -22.34
CA ARG A 53 -7.78 21.45 -23.07
C ARG A 53 -6.55 21.75 -23.92
N THR A 54 -5.36 21.45 -23.43
CA THR A 54 -4.09 21.69 -24.15
C THR A 54 -3.57 20.43 -24.85
N GLY A 55 -4.04 19.25 -24.45
CA GLY A 55 -3.55 17.96 -24.95
C GLY A 55 -2.19 17.54 -24.35
N GLU A 56 -1.68 18.29 -23.38
CA GLU A 56 -0.37 18.04 -22.78
C GLU A 56 -0.43 16.90 -21.75
N ARG A 57 0.59 16.05 -21.78
CA ARG A 57 0.85 15.07 -20.72
C ARG A 57 1.78 15.69 -19.69
N GLY A 58 1.35 15.70 -18.45
CA GLY A 58 2.12 16.18 -17.31
C GLY A 58 2.24 15.13 -16.23
N THR A 59 2.84 15.55 -15.13
CA THR A 59 2.97 14.75 -13.92
C THR A 59 2.34 15.54 -12.77
N SER A 60 1.37 14.91 -12.10
CA SER A 60 0.74 15.48 -10.92
C SER A 60 1.23 14.77 -9.66
N LEU A 61 1.53 15.57 -8.64
CA LEU A 61 1.80 15.09 -7.29
C LEU A 61 0.53 15.20 -6.48
N GLN A 62 0.03 14.07 -5.97
CA GLN A 62 -1.13 14.02 -5.11
C GLN A 62 -0.75 13.44 -3.75
N GLN A 63 -1.03 14.18 -2.68
CA GLN A 63 -0.97 13.63 -1.33
C GLN A 63 -2.19 12.76 -1.09
N LEU A 64 -1.96 11.50 -0.73
CA LEU A 64 -3.03 10.53 -0.45
C LEU A 64 -3.49 10.69 1.00
N ALA A 65 -4.80 10.68 1.20
CA ALA A 65 -5.39 10.77 2.54
C ALA A 65 -5.06 9.51 3.35
N VAL A 66 -4.52 9.68 4.55
CA VAL A 66 -4.24 8.57 5.46
C VAL A 66 -5.52 7.78 5.73
N GLY A 67 -5.42 6.45 5.64
CA GLY A 67 -6.58 5.55 5.78
C GLY A 67 -7.47 5.42 4.54
N SER A 68 -7.18 6.14 3.45
CA SER A 68 -7.82 5.87 2.16
C SER A 68 -7.25 4.60 1.52
N LEU A 69 -8.03 3.95 0.67
CA LEU A 69 -7.59 2.76 -0.06
C LEU A 69 -6.34 3.03 -0.91
N PRO A 70 -6.26 4.10 -1.73
CA PRO A 70 -5.05 4.38 -2.51
C PRO A 70 -3.82 4.62 -1.64
N TRP A 71 -4.00 5.23 -0.46
CA TRP A 71 -2.91 5.42 0.49
C TRP A 71 -2.41 4.08 1.01
N LEU A 72 -3.32 3.18 1.40
CA LEU A 72 -2.97 1.86 1.89
C LEU A 72 -2.22 1.05 0.82
N GLU A 73 -2.74 1.00 -0.40
CA GLU A 73 -2.10 0.30 -1.53
C GLU A 73 -0.65 0.76 -1.73
N GLU A 74 -0.43 2.07 -1.76
CA GLU A 74 0.90 2.64 -1.97
C GLU A 74 1.84 2.39 -0.78
N CYS A 75 1.35 2.47 0.47
CA CYS A 75 2.10 2.07 1.66
C CYS A 75 2.55 0.61 1.58
N LEU A 76 1.64 -0.29 1.21
CA LEU A 76 1.93 -1.71 1.11
C LEU A 76 2.92 -1.99 -0.02
N CYS A 77 2.75 -1.37 -1.18
CA CYS A 77 3.69 -1.46 -2.31
C CYS A 77 5.12 -1.09 -1.89
N ARG A 78 5.27 0.01 -1.15
CA ARG A 78 6.58 0.43 -0.61
C ARG A 78 7.13 -0.57 0.39
N ALA A 79 6.30 -1.05 1.32
CA ALA A 79 6.71 -2.06 2.30
C ALA A 79 7.17 -3.35 1.60
N ALA A 80 6.45 -3.80 0.59
CA ALA A 80 6.78 -5.01 -0.14
C ALA A 80 8.09 -4.90 -0.93
N LEU A 81 8.32 -3.78 -1.61
CA LEU A 81 9.59 -3.52 -2.29
C LEU A 81 10.76 -3.47 -1.31
N ALA A 82 10.60 -2.76 -0.20
CA ALA A 82 11.66 -2.60 0.81
C ALA A 82 11.99 -3.89 1.55
N LEU A 83 10.99 -4.76 1.78
CA LEU A 83 11.10 -5.97 2.59
C LEU A 83 11.19 -7.26 1.76
N GLY A 84 11.16 -7.18 0.43
CA GLY A 84 11.16 -8.35 -0.45
C GLY A 84 9.90 -9.22 -0.32
N LEU A 85 8.74 -8.58 -0.14
CA LEU A 85 7.44 -9.25 -0.03
C LEU A 85 6.69 -9.21 -1.38
N GLN A 86 5.71 -10.10 -1.54
CA GLN A 86 4.69 -10.04 -2.57
C GLN A 86 3.37 -9.59 -1.95
N ILE A 87 2.66 -8.68 -2.63
CA ILE A 87 1.32 -8.23 -2.24
C ILE A 87 0.28 -8.93 -3.10
N ARG A 88 -0.82 -9.36 -2.48
CA ARG A 88 -2.03 -9.81 -3.15
C ARG A 88 -3.24 -9.11 -2.55
N ALA A 89 -4.14 -8.61 -3.40
CA ALA A 89 -5.44 -8.14 -2.95
C ALA A 89 -6.33 -9.36 -2.67
N ASP A 90 -6.90 -9.41 -1.47
CA ASP A 90 -7.85 -10.44 -1.04
C ASP A 90 -9.26 -9.86 -1.12
N LEU A 91 -9.87 -9.97 -2.30
CA LEU A 91 -11.24 -9.56 -2.57
C LEU A 91 -12.18 -10.67 -2.07
N SER A 92 -12.64 -10.54 -0.83
CA SER A 92 -13.61 -11.45 -0.19
C SER A 92 -15.01 -10.84 -0.13
#